data_AF-A0A257A2E3-F1
#
_entry.id   AF-A0A257A2E3-F1
#
_cell.length_a   1.000
_cell.length_b   1.000
_cell.length_c   1.000
_cell.angle_alpha   90.00
_cell.angle_beta   90.00
_cell.angle_gamma   90.00
#
_symmetry.space_group_name_H-M   'P 1'
#
loop_
_entity.id
_entity.type
_entity.pdbx_description
1 polymer ?
#
loop_
_entity_poly.entity_id
_entity_poly.type
_entity_poly.pdbx_seq_one_letter_code
_entity_poly.pdbx_strand_id
1 'polypeptide(L)' 'MIEIIDLYVKYRWRQEAVIKGVSARFEGKHLVLGPNGSGKTTLFRAIA' A
#
# COMPACT_ATOMS: atom_id res chain seq x y z
N MET A 1 -4.82 -3.74 -15.20
CA MET A 1 -3.43 -3.90 -14.74
C MET A 1 -3.10 -2.70 -13.89
N ILE A 2 -2.59 -2.89 -12.67
CA ILE A 2 -2.16 -1.81 -11.77
C ILE A 2 -0.66 -1.99 -11.55
N GLU A 3 0.10 -0.91 -11.71
CA GLU A 3 1.54 -0.87 -11.44
C GLU A 3 1.81 0.20 -10.38
N ILE A 4 2.53 -0.19 -9.34
CA ILE A 4 2.94 0.63 -8.20
C ILE A 4 4.46 0.65 -8.21
N ILE A 5 5.04 1.84 -8.22
CA ILE A 5 6.48 2.04 -8.22
C ILE A 5 6.83 2.91 -7.01
N ASP A 6 7.62 2.35 -6.10
CA ASP A 6 8.19 3.05 -4.94
C ASP A 6 7.18 3.89 -4.12
N LEU A 7 6.02 3.31 -3.82
CA LEU A 7 4.94 4.01 -3.13
C LEU A 7 5.29 4.28 -1.66
N TYR A 8 5.18 5.55 -1.26
CA TYR A 8 5.20 5.99 0.14
C TYR A 8 3.88 6.63 0.51
N VAL A 9 3.31 6.22 1.66
CA VAL A 9 2.06 6.81 2.16
C VAL A 9 2.21 7.14 3.62
N LYS A 10 1.95 8.40 3.96
CA LYS A 10 1.99 8.93 5.32
C LYS A 10 0.69 9.67 5.62
N TYR A 11 0.06 9.35 6.75
CA TYR A 11 -1.07 10.13 7.24
C TYR A 11 -0.57 11.37 7.98
N ARG A 12 -1.31 12.48 7.88
CA ARG A 12 -0.94 13.79 8.44
C ARG A 12 -0.58 13.75 9.93
N TRP A 13 -1.25 12.90 10.71
CA TRP A 13 -1.07 12.78 12.16
C TRP A 13 0.03 11.80 12.58
N ARG A 14 0.64 11.05 11.65
CA ARG A 14 1.73 10.12 11.96
C ARG A 14 3.08 10.72 11.57
N GLN A 15 4.12 10.43 12.36
CA GLN A 15 5.49 10.83 12.02
C GLN A 15 6.10 9.90 10.95
N GLU A 16 5.83 8.60 11.04
CA GLU A 16 6.33 7.62 10.07
C GLU A 16 5.33 7.30 8.95
N ALA A 17 5.86 6.99 7.77
CA ALA A 17 5.09 6.47 6.66
C ALA A 17 4.57 5.05 6.97
N VAL A 18 3.30 4.80 6.64
CA VAL A 18 2.64 3.49 6.80
C VAL A 18 3.04 2.55 5.67
N ILE A 19 3.22 3.09 4.47
CA ILE A 19 3.78 2.37 3.32
C ILE A 19 5.13 2.99 3.01
N LYS A 20 6.16 2.15 2.90
CA LYS A 20 7.57 2.54 2.74
C LYS A 20 8.15 1.85 1.50
N GLY A 21 8.16 2.54 0.37
CA GLY A 21 8.79 2.08 -0.88
C GLY A 21 8.18 0.81 -1.47
N VAL A 22 6.85 0.66 -1.42
CA VAL A 22 6.20 -0.54 -1.96
C VAL A 22 6.12 -0.45 -3.48
N SER A 23 6.66 -1.46 -4.16
CA SER A 23 6.49 -1.66 -5.60
C SER A 23 5.74 -2.96 -5.84
N ALA A 24 4.73 -2.94 -6.71
CA ALA A 24 3.90 -4.10 -7.00
C ALA A 24 3.22 -3.98 -8.37
N ARG A 25 2.98 -5.12 -9.03
CA ARG A 25 2.20 -5.20 -10.26
C ARG A 25 1.04 -6.18 -10.05
N PHE A 26 -0.19 -5.70 -10.26
CA PHE A 26 -1.41 -6.51 -10.12
C PHE A 26 -2.08 -6.72 -11.48
N GLU A 27 -2.26 -8.00 -11.85
CA GLU A 27 -2.96 -8.46 -13.04
C GLU A 27 -3.91 -9.62 -12.73
N GLY A 28 -5.20 -9.46 -12.99
CA GLY A 28 -6.22 -10.45 -12.58
C GLY A 28 -6.67 -10.27 -11.13
N LYS A 29 -6.93 -11.39 -10.44
CA LYS A 29 -7.43 -11.38 -9.04
C LYS A 29 -6.27 -11.56 -8.06
N HIS A 30 -6.20 -10.69 -7.06
CA HIS A 30 -5.13 -10.67 -6.07
C HIS A 30 -5.68 -10.61 -4.65
N LEU A 31 -4.93 -11.21 -3.73
CA LEU A 31 -5.20 -11.15 -2.30
C LEU A 31 -3.96 -10.61 -1.58
N VAL A 32 -4.13 -9.54 -0.81
CA VAL A 32 -3.06 -8.96 0.01
C VAL A 32 -3.25 -9.40 1.46
N LEU A 33 -2.27 -10.10 2.02
CA LEU A 33 -2.28 -10.65 3.38
C LEU A 33 -1.24 -9.97 4.27
N GLY A 34 -1.46 -10.05 5.58
CA GLY A 34 -0.53 -9.56 6.59
C GLY A 34 -1.23 -9.21 7.91
N PRO A 35 -0.48 -8.99 9.01
CA PRO A 35 -1.05 -8.65 10.32
C PRO A 35 -1.88 -7.35 10.30
N ASN A 36 -2.68 -7.13 11.34
CA ASN A 36 -3.37 -5.85 11.53
C ASN A 36 -2.34 -4.71 11.64
N GLY A 37 -2.62 -3.57 11.01
CA GLY A 37 -1.70 -2.43 11.00
C GLY A 37 -0.57 -2.47 9.95
N SER A 38 -0.44 -3.54 9.16
CA SER A 38 0.58 -3.68 8.09
C SER A 38 0.42 -2.75 6.88
N GLY A 39 -0.63 -1.91 6.84
CA GLY A 39 -0.83 -0.95 5.75
C GLY A 39 -1.65 -1.45 4.56
N LYS A 40 -2.26 -2.65 4.62
CA LYS A 40 -3.14 -3.17 3.55
C LYS A 40 -4.25 -2.21 3.13
N THR A 41 -5.05 -1.73 4.09
CA THR A 41 -6.11 -0.76 3.82
C THR A 41 -5.55 0.56 3.29
N THR A 42 -4.37 0.97 3.77
CA THR A 42 -3.68 2.16 3.28
C THR A 42 -3.20 1.98 1.84
N LEU A 43 -2.77 0.78 1.45
CA LEU A 43 -2.33 0.45 0.09
C LEU A 43 -3.51 0.58 -0.87
N PHE A 44 -4.63 -0.06 -0.53
CA PHE A 44 -5.84 0.02 -1.35
C PHE A 44 -6.41 1.43 -1.45
N ARG A 45 -6.35 2.23 -0.38
CA ARG A 45 -6.75 3.64 -0.40
C ARG A 45 -5.84 4.54 -1.25
N ALA A 46 -4.60 4.13 -1.48
CA ALA A 46 -3.65 4.90 -2.28
C ALA A 46 -3.76 4.61 -3.78
N ILE A 47 -4.34 3.46 -4.15
CA ILE A 47 -4.49 3.02 -5.55
C ILE A 47 -5.92 3.05 -6.07
N ALA A 48 -6.92 3.30 -5.21
CA ALA A 48 -8.32 3.48 -5.55
C ALA A 48 -8.66 4.97 -5.66
#